data_AF-A0A2K3NS31-F1
#
_entry.id   AF-A0A2K3NS31-F1
#
_cell.length_a   1.000
_cell.length_b   1.000
_cell.length_c   1.000
_cell.angle_alpha   90.00
_cell.angle_beta   90.00
_cell.angle_gamma   90.00
#
_symmetry.space_group_name_H-M   'P 1'
#
loop_
_entity.id
_entity.type
_entity.pdbx_description
1 polymer ?
#
loop_
_entity_poly.entity_id
_entity_poly.type
_entity_poly.pdbx_seq_one_letter_code
_entity_poly.pdbx_strand_id
1 'polypeptide(L)'
;MEGRVHCMGDSCWRKTLACPDFPILLGPGLFVNDSVNWLAVDNLNGHKYKWKHVTIKQLVIFSLDMPKETCKYMLLPEGFCELPEEEPDLAVLRGRLCLYYNHKGTHFVLWEMSEFGVQKSWTKLVNVSYVHLQFDGFVNGWLPFPVCLSENGDILLLTCRQVAEYVVMYSLRDDRVENIELPNNDIWHANEHMQSLVLPLPRPH
;
A
#
# COMPACT_ATOMS: atom_id res chain seq x y z
N MET A 1 18.70 9.91 -5.61
CA MET A 1 17.73 9.53 -6.66
C MET A 1 17.20 10.82 -7.30
N GLU A 2 16.78 10.81 -8.57
CA GLU A 2 16.28 12.01 -9.28
C GLU A 2 14.90 11.67 -9.85
N GLY A 3 13.87 12.43 -9.49
CA GLY A 3 12.53 12.25 -10.06
C GLY A 3 12.33 13.13 -11.31
N ARG A 4 11.60 12.60 -12.28
CA ARG A 4 11.25 13.30 -13.52
C ARG A 4 9.77 13.07 -13.82
N VAL A 5 9.12 14.09 -14.37
CA VAL A 5 7.70 14.04 -14.74
C VAL A 5 7.59 14.18 -16.26
N HIS A 6 6.65 13.45 -16.85
CA HIS A 6 6.27 13.58 -18.26
C HIS A 6 4.76 13.69 -18.36
N CYS A 7 4.29 14.72 -19.05
CA CYS A 7 2.87 14.88 -19.36
C CYS A 7 2.61 14.43 -20.80
N MET A 8 1.42 13.87 -21.04
CA MET A 8 1.00 13.51 -22.39
C MET A 8 0.93 14.78 -23.25
N GLY A 9 1.76 14.83 -24.31
CA GLY A 9 1.94 16.02 -25.16
C GLY A 9 3.33 16.67 -25.02
N ASP A 10 4.08 16.35 -23.97
CA ASP A 10 5.47 16.82 -23.81
C ASP A 10 6.42 16.02 -24.72
N SER A 11 7.41 16.69 -25.31
CA SER A 11 8.45 16.05 -26.12
C SER A 11 9.63 15.52 -25.30
N CYS A 12 9.73 15.88 -24.01
CA CYS A 12 10.79 15.44 -23.12
C CYS A 12 10.35 15.38 -21.66
N TRP A 13 11.08 14.62 -20.85
CA TRP A 13 10.90 14.56 -19.40
C TRP A 13 11.37 15.87 -18.75
N ARG A 14 10.52 16.51 -17.92
CA ARG A 14 10.89 17.71 -17.16
C ARG A 14 11.45 17.37 -15.79
N LYS A 15 12.44 18.16 -15.36
CA LYS A 15 13.13 18.02 -14.07
C LYS A 15 12.54 19.02 -13.09
N THR A 16 11.39 18.70 -12.53
CA THR A 16 10.72 19.56 -11.56
C THR A 16 10.11 18.69 -10.47
N LEU A 17 10.89 18.40 -9.44
CA LEU A 17 10.33 18.03 -8.14
C LEU A 17 11.10 18.84 -7.11
N ALA A 18 10.43 19.81 -6.48
CA ALA A 18 10.94 20.50 -5.30
C ALA A 18 10.80 19.55 -4.10
N CYS A 19 11.59 18.48 -4.11
CA CYS A 19 11.60 17.46 -3.07
C CYS A 19 12.88 17.52 -2.25
N PRO A 20 12.79 17.26 -0.94
CA PRO A 20 13.94 16.89 -0.13
C PRO A 20 14.63 15.63 -0.66
N ASP A 21 15.64 15.13 0.07
CA ASP A 21 16.29 13.86 -0.21
C ASP A 21 15.27 12.74 -0.47
N PHE A 22 15.28 12.21 -1.70
CA PHE A 22 14.31 11.22 -2.14
C PHE A 22 14.43 9.93 -1.31
N PRO A 23 13.33 9.42 -0.73
CA PRO A 23 13.36 8.20 0.05
C PRO A 23 13.44 6.98 -0.87
N ILE A 24 13.65 5.80 -0.29
CA ILE A 24 13.49 4.54 -1.02
C ILE A 24 12.01 4.23 -1.10
N LEU A 25 11.45 4.20 -2.31
CA LEU A 25 10.06 3.86 -2.52
C LEU A 25 9.86 2.35 -2.48
N LEU A 26 8.82 1.93 -1.80
CA LEU A 26 8.39 0.53 -1.67
C LEU A 26 7.13 0.34 -2.51
N GLY A 27 7.12 -0.72 -3.31
CA GLY A 27 5.96 -1.09 -4.11
C GLY A 27 5.56 -0.07 -5.20
N PRO A 28 4.38 -0.26 -5.81
CA PRO A 28 3.82 0.65 -6.81
C PRO A 28 3.26 1.94 -6.19
N GLY A 29 3.20 3.01 -6.98
CA GLY A 29 2.58 4.27 -6.57
C GLY A 29 1.06 4.20 -6.68
N LEU A 30 0.37 4.66 -5.65
CA LEU A 30 -1.09 4.63 -5.54
C LEU A 30 -1.67 6.03 -5.69
N PHE A 31 -2.63 6.18 -6.60
CA PHE A 31 -3.27 7.46 -6.83
C PHE A 31 -4.45 7.69 -5.87
N VAL A 32 -4.40 8.78 -5.13
CA VAL A 32 -5.53 9.25 -4.32
C VAL A 32 -5.42 10.76 -4.14
N ASN A 33 -6.55 11.46 -4.20
CA ASN A 33 -6.64 12.91 -3.96
C ASN A 33 -5.59 13.72 -4.78
N ASP A 34 -5.59 13.51 -6.11
CA ASP A 34 -4.69 14.15 -7.07
C ASP A 34 -3.19 13.94 -6.82
N SER A 35 -2.85 12.95 -5.99
CA SER A 35 -1.48 12.66 -5.59
C SER A 35 -1.14 11.19 -5.83
N VAL A 36 0.12 10.90 -6.16
CA VAL A 36 0.66 9.53 -6.18
C VAL A 36 1.40 9.28 -4.87
N ASN A 37 1.15 8.13 -4.24
CA ASN A 37 1.57 7.85 -2.88
C ASN A 37 2.30 6.51 -2.83
N TRP A 38 3.41 6.46 -2.10
CA TRP A 38 4.21 5.26 -1.90
C TRP A 38 4.43 5.06 -0.41
N LEU A 39 4.44 3.81 0.01
CA LEU A 39 5.16 3.48 1.23
C LEU A 39 6.65 3.69 0.95
N ALA A 40 7.37 4.27 1.89
CA ALA A 40 8.73 4.68 1.65
C ALA A 40 9.59 4.56 2.91
N VAL A 41 10.88 4.32 2.70
CA VAL A 41 11.89 4.35 3.76
C VAL A 41 12.76 5.59 3.59
N ASP A 42 12.64 6.48 4.55
CA ASP A 42 13.43 7.69 4.65
C ASP A 42 14.74 7.46 5.41
N ASN A 43 15.79 8.23 5.09
CA ASN A 43 17.05 8.25 5.84
C ASN A 43 17.73 6.88 6.06
N LEU A 44 17.93 6.09 4.99
CA LEU A 44 18.77 4.88 5.05
C LEU A 44 20.26 5.27 4.98
N ASN A 45 20.94 5.21 6.13
CA ASN A 45 22.36 5.54 6.28
C ASN A 45 23.28 4.59 5.49
N GLY A 46 23.46 4.80 4.18
CA GLY A 46 24.48 4.16 3.34
C GLY A 46 24.40 2.62 3.20
N HIS A 47 23.49 1.96 3.90
CA HIS A 47 23.26 0.53 3.81
C HIS A 47 22.35 0.23 2.61
N LYS A 48 22.70 -0.81 1.84
CA LYS A 48 21.78 -1.36 0.83
C LYS A 48 20.45 -1.73 1.52
N TYR A 49 19.35 -1.33 0.89
CA TYR A 49 18.00 -1.61 1.38
C TYR A 49 17.83 -3.09 1.73
N LYS A 50 17.45 -3.35 2.98
CA LYS A 50 17.00 -4.64 3.47
C LYS A 50 15.96 -4.38 4.55
N TRP A 51 14.77 -4.96 4.40
CA TRP A 51 13.66 -4.75 5.34
C TRP A 51 14.05 -4.92 6.81
N LYS A 52 14.81 -5.97 7.11
CA LYS A 52 15.34 -6.25 8.46
C LYS A 52 16.22 -5.16 9.10
N HIS A 53 16.65 -4.15 8.35
CA HIS A 53 17.42 -3.00 8.87
C HIS A 53 16.59 -1.72 8.97
N VAL A 54 15.33 -1.75 8.54
CA VAL A 54 14.41 -0.62 8.62
C VAL A 54 13.95 -0.48 10.07
N THR A 55 13.88 0.75 10.55
CA THR A 55 13.24 1.08 11.83
C THR A 55 11.89 1.72 11.58
N ILE A 56 10.97 1.60 12.53
CA ILE A 56 9.63 2.16 12.37
C ILE A 56 9.61 3.67 12.10
N LYS A 57 10.60 4.39 12.66
CA LYS A 57 10.76 5.84 12.49
C LYS A 57 11.19 6.24 11.08
N GLN A 58 11.77 5.32 10.32
CA GLN A 58 12.16 5.54 8.92
C GLN A 58 11.01 5.25 7.96
N LEU A 59 9.97 4.52 8.40
CA LEU A 59 8.85 4.18 7.54
C LEU A 59 7.86 5.35 7.49
N VAL A 60 7.59 5.81 6.28
CA VAL A 60 6.77 6.99 5.98
C VAL A 60 5.93 6.73 4.74
N ILE A 61 4.95 7.58 4.48
CA ILE A 61 4.27 7.62 3.17
C ILE A 61 4.81 8.84 2.43
N PHE A 62 5.45 8.61 1.30
CA PHE A 62 5.88 9.67 0.40
C PHE A 62 4.76 9.95 -0.60
N SER A 63 4.35 11.22 -0.70
CA SER A 63 3.22 11.66 -1.52
C SER A 63 3.69 12.74 -2.48
N LEU A 64 3.36 12.58 -3.76
CA LEU A 64 3.60 13.54 -4.83
C LEU A 64 2.27 14.15 -5.30
N ASP A 65 2.03 15.42 -4.98
CA ASP A 65 0.90 16.20 -5.48
C ASP A 65 1.16 16.54 -6.95
N MET A 66 0.36 15.95 -7.85
CA MET A 66 0.58 16.05 -9.30
C MET A 66 0.25 17.46 -9.83
N PRO A 67 -0.88 18.10 -9.45
CA PRO A 67 -1.18 19.47 -9.87
C PRO A 67 -0.14 20.50 -9.42
N LYS A 68 0.40 20.36 -8.21
CA LYS A 68 1.36 21.34 -7.64
C LYS A 68 2.82 20.99 -7.90
N GLU A 69 3.11 19.76 -8.34
CA GLU A 69 4.46 19.19 -8.46
C GLU A 69 5.29 19.31 -7.17
N THR A 70 4.60 19.22 -6.03
CA THR A 70 5.21 19.25 -4.70
C THR A 70 5.13 17.89 -4.05
N CYS A 71 6.11 17.52 -3.24
CA CYS A 71 6.01 16.32 -2.42
C CYS A 71 5.92 16.63 -0.94
N LYS A 72 5.38 15.67 -0.21
CA LYS A 72 5.26 15.69 1.25
C LYS A 72 5.46 14.30 1.81
N TYR A 73 5.84 14.24 3.07
CA TYR A 73 5.90 13.01 3.85
C TYR A 73 4.69 12.98 4.78
N MET A 74 4.03 11.85 4.87
CA MET A 74 2.91 11.61 5.77
C MET A 74 3.27 10.49 6.74
N LEU A 75 2.80 10.64 7.97
CA LEU A 75 3.04 9.67 9.03
C LEU A 75 2.03 8.53 8.95
N LEU A 76 2.49 7.34 9.35
CA LEU A 76 1.68 6.14 9.53
C LEU A 76 0.74 6.29 10.75
N PRO A 77 -0.26 5.40 10.91
CA PRO A 77 -1.13 5.40 12.07
C PRO A 77 -0.35 5.40 13.40
N GLU A 78 -0.77 6.17 14.40
CA GLU A 78 -0.12 6.19 15.72
C GLU A 78 -0.13 4.81 16.40
N GLY A 79 -1.11 3.95 16.08
CA GLY A 79 -1.19 2.57 16.57
C GLY A 79 -0.30 1.56 15.84
N PHE A 80 0.44 1.98 14.80
CA PHE A 80 1.46 1.19 14.14
C PHE A 80 2.79 1.40 14.88
N CYS A 81 3.01 0.61 15.94
CA CYS A 81 4.14 0.79 16.87
C CYS A 81 5.27 -0.23 16.70
N GLU A 82 5.02 -1.34 16.00
CA GLU A 82 5.97 -2.44 15.79
C GLU A 82 6.06 -2.75 14.29
N LEU A 83 7.28 -2.93 13.79
CA LEU A 83 7.46 -3.35 12.40
C LEU A 83 7.10 -4.83 12.24
N PRO A 84 6.31 -5.19 11.21
CA PRO A 84 6.08 -6.57 10.84
C PRO A 84 7.36 -7.24 10.31
N GLU A 85 7.42 -8.58 10.40
CA GLU A 85 8.54 -9.38 9.86
C GLU A 85 8.64 -9.24 8.34
N GLU A 86 7.50 -9.14 7.66
CA GLU A 86 7.38 -8.89 6.22
C GLU A 86 7.02 -7.43 5.95
N GLU A 87 7.38 -6.92 4.78
CA GLU A 87 7.08 -5.55 4.38
C GLU A 87 5.55 -5.29 4.39
N PRO A 88 5.07 -4.22 5.06
CA PRO A 88 3.68 -3.80 4.93
C PRO A 88 3.48 -3.17 3.55
N ASP A 89 2.23 -3.00 3.15
CA ASP A 89 1.93 -2.44 1.83
C ASP A 89 0.71 -1.51 1.91
N LEU A 90 0.50 -0.72 0.86
CA LEU A 90 -0.61 0.21 0.74
C LEU A 90 -1.65 -0.30 -0.25
N ALA A 91 -2.90 0.11 -0.04
CA ALA A 91 -3.98 -0.09 -0.98
C ALA A 91 -4.83 1.17 -1.08
N VAL A 92 -5.64 1.27 -2.13
CA VAL A 92 -6.70 2.27 -2.23
C VAL A 92 -8.03 1.55 -2.20
N LEU A 93 -8.83 1.78 -1.15
CA LEU A 93 -10.15 1.18 -0.98
C LEU A 93 -11.17 2.30 -0.85
N ARG A 94 -12.24 2.28 -1.66
CA ARG A 94 -13.28 3.33 -1.69
C ARG A 94 -12.70 4.75 -1.84
N GLY A 95 -11.64 4.88 -2.65
CA GLY A 95 -10.95 6.15 -2.87
C GLY A 95 -10.16 6.67 -1.65
N ARG A 96 -9.87 5.83 -0.66
CA ARG A 96 -9.09 6.19 0.53
C ARG A 96 -7.82 5.37 0.62
N LEU A 97 -6.77 5.99 1.14
CA LEU A 97 -5.47 5.33 1.33
C LEU A 97 -5.55 4.40 2.54
N CYS A 98 -5.14 3.15 2.34
CA CYS A 98 -5.13 2.11 3.36
C CYS A 98 -3.73 1.55 3.55
N LEU A 99 -3.40 1.18 4.77
CA LEU A 99 -2.17 0.47 5.14
C LEU A 99 -2.56 -0.92 5.63
N TYR A 100 -1.96 -1.97 5.09
CA TYR A 100 -2.19 -3.33 5.56
C TYR A 100 -0.89 -4.08 5.80
N TYR A 101 -0.93 -5.02 6.74
CA TYR A 101 0.25 -5.77 7.14
C TYR A 101 -0.10 -7.04 7.93
N ASN A 102 0.90 -7.91 8.02
CA ASN A 102 0.87 -9.11 8.84
C ASN A 102 1.32 -8.76 10.28
N HIS A 103 0.41 -8.80 11.24
CA HIS A 103 0.76 -8.63 12.63
C HIS A 103 1.19 -9.96 13.26
N LYS A 104 2.48 -10.04 13.62
CA LYS A 104 3.10 -11.16 14.34
C LYS A 104 2.88 -12.53 13.68
N GLY A 105 2.80 -12.57 12.35
CA GLY A 105 2.60 -13.82 11.61
C GLY A 105 1.18 -14.41 11.69
N THR A 106 0.26 -13.80 12.44
CA THR A 106 -0.98 -14.46 12.87
C THR A 106 -2.25 -13.71 12.48
N HIS A 107 -2.16 -12.39 12.29
CA HIS A 107 -3.32 -11.56 12.01
C HIS A 107 -3.09 -10.68 10.78
N PHE A 108 -4.11 -10.56 9.96
CA PHE A 108 -4.23 -9.52 8.96
C PHE A 108 -4.75 -8.24 9.63
N VAL A 109 -4.02 -7.14 9.45
CA VAL A 109 -4.43 -5.82 9.94
C VAL A 109 -4.59 -4.86 8.77
N LEU A 110 -5.68 -4.11 8.75
CA LEU A 110 -5.98 -3.06 7.78
C LEU A 110 -6.34 -1.77 8.50
N TRP A 111 -5.66 -0.69 8.13
CA TRP A 111 -5.95 0.68 8.53
C TRP A 111 -6.44 1.48 7.33
N GLU A 112 -7.35 2.42 7.56
CA GLU A 112 -7.84 3.39 6.58
C GLU A 112 -7.57 4.81 7.06
N MET A 113 -7.09 5.67 6.16
CA MET A 113 -6.97 7.11 6.39
C MET A 113 -8.26 7.79 5.92
N SER A 114 -9.13 8.14 6.87
CA SER A 114 -10.45 8.72 6.55
C SER A 114 -10.37 10.15 6.00
N GLU A 115 -9.33 10.91 6.36
CA GLU A 115 -9.02 12.24 5.83
C GLU A 115 -7.59 12.27 5.30
N PHE A 116 -7.45 12.48 3.98
CA PHE A 116 -6.17 12.35 3.30
C PHE A 116 -5.10 13.31 3.85
N GLY A 117 -3.96 12.76 4.27
CA GLY A 117 -2.85 13.49 4.87
C GLY A 117 -2.97 13.79 6.36
N VAL A 118 -4.08 13.43 7.02
CA VAL A 118 -4.27 13.69 8.46
C VAL A 118 -3.99 12.42 9.26
N GLN A 119 -2.87 12.40 9.99
CA GLN A 119 -2.44 11.23 10.77
C GLN A 119 -3.50 10.76 11.79
N LYS A 120 -4.19 11.69 12.45
CA LYS A 120 -5.22 11.35 13.45
C LYS A 120 -6.49 10.73 12.86
N SER A 121 -6.64 10.80 11.53
CA SER A 121 -7.81 10.24 10.82
C SER A 121 -7.66 8.75 10.52
N TRP A 122 -6.49 8.16 10.79
CA TRP A 122 -6.26 6.74 10.63
C TRP A 122 -7.11 5.93 11.61
N THR A 123 -7.90 5.00 11.10
CA THR A 123 -8.70 4.07 11.89
C THR A 123 -8.39 2.64 11.49
N LYS A 124 -8.25 1.75 12.47
CA LYS A 124 -8.08 0.32 12.22
C LYS A 124 -9.43 -0.27 11.82
N LEU A 125 -9.56 -0.67 10.55
CA LEU A 125 -10.79 -1.27 10.03
C LEU A 125 -10.87 -2.76 10.34
N VAL A 126 -9.75 -3.47 10.19
CA VAL A 126 -9.70 -4.93 10.35
C VAL A 126 -8.52 -5.33 11.21
N ASN A 127 -8.77 -6.30 12.09
CA ASN A 127 -7.76 -7.05 12.82
C ASN A 127 -8.29 -8.47 13.03
N VAL A 128 -7.94 -9.37 12.12
CA VAL A 128 -8.56 -10.69 12.03
C VAL A 128 -7.47 -11.74 11.88
N SER A 129 -7.62 -12.88 12.55
CA SER A 129 -6.61 -13.95 12.48
C SER A 129 -6.63 -14.64 11.12
N TYR A 130 -5.47 -15.12 10.66
CA TYR A 130 -5.41 -15.92 9.43
C TYR A 130 -6.15 -17.24 9.56
N VAL A 131 -6.24 -17.81 10.77
CA VAL A 131 -7.07 -18.99 11.03
C VAL A 131 -8.54 -18.69 10.75
N HIS A 132 -9.04 -17.53 11.20
CA HIS A 132 -10.42 -17.13 10.94
C HIS A 132 -10.66 -16.84 9.46
N LEU A 133 -9.72 -16.14 8.81
CA LEU A 133 -9.73 -15.91 7.36
C LEU A 133 -9.45 -17.16 6.53
N GLN A 134 -9.23 -18.33 7.14
CA GLN A 134 -8.93 -19.60 6.47
C GLN A 134 -7.65 -19.55 5.60
N PHE A 135 -6.71 -18.66 5.96
CA PHE A 135 -5.38 -18.53 5.35
C PHE A 135 -4.29 -19.34 6.05
N ASP A 136 -4.57 -20.02 7.17
CA ASP A 136 -3.58 -20.66 8.06
C ASP A 136 -2.61 -21.64 7.36
N GLY A 137 -3.08 -22.37 6.35
CA GLY A 137 -2.24 -23.26 5.54
C GLY A 137 -1.33 -22.57 4.50
N PHE A 138 -1.53 -21.27 4.28
CA PHE A 138 -0.88 -20.50 3.19
C PHE A 138 0.14 -19.46 3.69
N VAL A 139 0.21 -19.21 5.00
CA VAL A 139 1.04 -18.14 5.58
C VAL A 139 2.51 -18.56 5.75
N ASN A 140 3.18 -18.99 4.66
CA ASN A 140 4.64 -19.13 4.62
C ASN A 140 5.28 -17.80 4.16
N GLY A 141 4.98 -16.70 4.86
CA GLY A 141 5.53 -15.36 4.55
C GLY A 141 4.75 -14.58 3.47
N TRP A 142 3.52 -14.99 3.13
CA TRP A 142 2.70 -14.26 2.16
C TRP A 142 1.68 -13.37 2.87
N LEU A 143 1.58 -12.13 2.42
CA LEU A 143 0.61 -11.14 2.89
C LEU A 143 -0.59 -11.14 1.93
N PRO A 144 -1.79 -11.56 2.38
CA PRO A 144 -3.00 -11.34 1.61
C PRO A 144 -3.18 -9.85 1.35
N PHE A 145 -3.64 -9.49 0.15
CA PHE A 145 -3.87 -8.09 -0.20
C PHE A 145 -5.37 -7.83 -0.36
N PRO A 146 -5.85 -6.66 0.11
CA PRO A 146 -7.25 -6.27 -0.04
C PRO A 146 -7.52 -5.85 -1.49
N VAL A 147 -8.52 -6.47 -2.11
CA VAL A 147 -8.93 -6.19 -3.49
C VAL A 147 -9.92 -5.05 -3.53
N CYS A 148 -10.96 -5.11 -2.69
CA CYS A 148 -11.95 -4.04 -2.57
C CYS A 148 -12.65 -4.10 -1.22
N LEU A 149 -13.25 -2.97 -0.86
CA LEU A 149 -14.14 -2.82 0.27
C LEU A 149 -15.47 -2.31 -0.27
N SER A 150 -16.58 -3.00 0.06
CA SER A 150 -17.93 -2.61 -0.36
C SER A 150 -18.29 -1.18 0.05
N GLU A 151 -19.21 -0.54 -0.67
CA GLU A 151 -19.60 0.87 -0.45
C GLU A 151 -20.09 1.18 0.97
N ASN A 152 -20.77 0.23 1.63
CA ASN A 152 -21.18 0.36 3.04
C ASN A 152 -20.03 0.09 4.03
N GLY A 153 -18.91 -0.45 3.57
CA GLY A 153 -17.76 -0.79 4.41
C GLY A 153 -17.87 -2.14 5.12
N ASP A 154 -18.89 -2.94 4.81
CA ASP A 154 -19.18 -4.16 5.58
C ASP A 154 -18.48 -5.40 5.03
N ILE A 155 -18.14 -5.42 3.74
CA ILE A 155 -17.57 -6.58 3.06
C ILE A 155 -16.18 -6.23 2.49
N LEU A 156 -15.16 -6.96 2.92
CA LEU A 156 -13.79 -6.89 2.43
C LEU A 156 -13.48 -8.14 1.59
N LEU A 157 -13.00 -7.95 0.36
CA LEU A 157 -12.45 -9.02 -0.46
C LEU A 157 -10.93 -9.07 -0.31
N LEU A 158 -10.41 -10.25 0.01
CA LEU A 158 -8.99 -10.54 0.17
C LEU A 158 -8.58 -11.65 -0.79
N THR A 159 -7.36 -11.57 -1.29
CA THR A 159 -6.75 -12.65 -2.08
C THR A 159 -5.24 -12.72 -1.83
N CYS A 160 -4.60 -13.78 -2.32
CA CYS A 160 -3.18 -14.01 -2.17
C CYS A 160 -2.54 -14.21 -3.56
N ARG A 161 -1.49 -13.46 -3.90
CA ARG A 161 -0.89 -13.47 -5.26
C ARG A 161 -0.40 -14.85 -5.68
N GLN A 162 0.12 -15.65 -4.75
CA GLN A 162 0.61 -17.00 -5.05
C GLN A 162 -0.50 -18.07 -5.00
N VAL A 163 -1.71 -17.70 -4.58
CA VAL A 163 -2.89 -18.56 -4.54
C VAL A 163 -4.04 -17.79 -5.19
N ALA A 164 -3.85 -17.38 -6.45
CA ALA A 164 -4.77 -16.48 -7.16
C ALA A 164 -6.22 -17.00 -7.25
N GLU A 165 -6.40 -18.31 -7.11
CA GLU A 165 -7.70 -18.98 -7.10
C GLU A 165 -8.41 -18.89 -5.74
N TYR A 166 -7.73 -18.41 -4.68
CA TYR A 166 -8.27 -18.30 -3.34
C TYR A 166 -8.66 -16.86 -3.04
N VAL A 167 -9.98 -16.63 -3.04
CA VAL A 167 -10.59 -15.34 -2.71
C VAL A 167 -11.45 -15.53 -1.47
N VAL A 168 -11.18 -14.67 -0.49
CA VAL A 168 -11.91 -14.64 0.76
C VAL A 168 -12.76 -13.39 0.80
N MET A 169 -14.04 -13.58 1.06
CA MET A 169 -14.96 -12.52 1.43
C MET A 169 -15.15 -12.51 2.94
N TYR A 170 -14.80 -11.39 3.55
CA TYR A 170 -14.95 -11.17 4.98
C TYR A 170 -16.04 -10.13 5.24
N SER A 171 -17.11 -10.54 5.92
CA SER A 171 -18.11 -9.64 6.49
C SER A 171 -17.60 -9.10 7.82
N LEU A 172 -17.22 -7.82 7.85
CA LEU A 172 -16.76 -7.11 9.05
C LEU A 172 -17.88 -6.99 10.09
N ARG A 173 -19.12 -6.82 9.63
CA ARG A 173 -20.29 -6.62 10.50
C ARG A 173 -20.68 -7.90 11.23
N ASP A 174 -20.72 -9.01 10.51
CA ASP A 174 -21.18 -10.30 11.05
C ASP A 174 -20.03 -11.20 11.52
N ASP A 175 -18.79 -10.76 11.31
CA ASP A 175 -17.56 -11.52 11.54
C ASP A 175 -17.56 -12.88 10.84
N ARG A 176 -17.97 -12.90 9.57
CA ARG A 176 -18.14 -14.12 8.76
C ARG A 176 -17.18 -14.16 7.59
N VAL A 177 -16.68 -15.34 7.29
CA VAL A 177 -15.72 -15.61 6.22
C VAL A 177 -16.34 -16.60 5.24
N GLU A 178 -16.32 -16.25 3.96
CA GLU A 178 -16.78 -17.08 2.87
C GLU A 178 -15.70 -17.16 1.78
N ASN A 179 -15.41 -18.36 1.29
CA ASN A 179 -14.54 -18.53 0.12
C ASN A 179 -15.37 -18.35 -1.13
N ILE A 180 -14.87 -17.55 -2.06
CA ILE A 180 -15.51 -17.31 -3.34
C ILE A 180 -14.66 -17.94 -4.44
N GLU A 181 -15.30 -18.74 -5.28
CA GLU A 181 -14.74 -19.16 -6.56
C GLU A 181 -15.05 -18.09 -7.60
N LEU A 182 -14.00 -17.46 -8.15
CA LEU A 182 -14.18 -16.51 -9.25
C LEU A 182 -14.22 -17.26 -10.59
N PRO A 183 -15.21 -17.02 -11.45
CA PRO A 183 -15.22 -17.62 -12.78
C PRO A 183 -13.98 -17.14 -13.56
N ASN A 184 -13.19 -18.11 -14.03
CA ASN A 184 -11.93 -17.96 -14.78
C ASN A 184 -10.66 -17.60 -13.99
N ASN A 185 -10.64 -17.64 -12.65
CA ASN A 185 -9.44 -17.56 -11.78
C ASN A 185 -8.42 -16.42 -12.01
N ASP A 186 -8.79 -15.41 -12.80
CA ASP A 186 -7.90 -14.34 -13.23
C ASP A 186 -8.28 -13.03 -12.55
N ILE A 187 -7.80 -12.81 -11.32
CA ILE A 187 -7.81 -11.47 -10.71
C ILE A 187 -6.64 -10.69 -11.27
N TRP A 188 -6.85 -10.08 -12.43
CA TRP A 188 -5.94 -9.05 -12.92
C TRP A 188 -6.11 -7.82 -12.04
N HIS A 189 -5.06 -7.48 -11.29
CA HIS A 189 -4.97 -6.18 -10.63
C HIS A 189 -5.00 -5.12 -11.73
N ALA A 190 -6.16 -4.52 -11.97
CA ALA A 190 -6.23 -3.30 -12.74
C ALA A 190 -5.66 -2.21 -11.84
N ASN A 191 -4.34 -1.99 -11.89
CA ASN A 191 -3.85 -0.65 -11.59
C ASN A 191 -4.60 0.25 -12.56
N GLU A 192 -5.57 1.03 -12.05
CA GLU A 192 -6.22 2.05 -12.85
C GLU A 192 -5.11 2.86 -13.49
N HIS A 193 -4.97 2.67 -14.80
CA HIS A 193 -3.78 3.07 -15.52
C HIS A 193 -3.86 4.58 -15.68
N MET A 194 -3.31 5.30 -14.71
CA MET A 194 -3.14 6.74 -14.84
C MET A 194 -2.18 6.98 -16.02
N GLN A 195 -2.56 7.87 -16.93
CA GLN A 195 -1.79 8.22 -18.13
C GLN A 195 -0.49 9.01 -17.83
N SER A 196 0.06 8.87 -16.63
CA SER A 196 1.34 9.48 -16.23
C SER A 196 2.19 8.41 -15.57
N LEU A 197 3.16 7.88 -16.34
CA LEU A 197 4.18 6.98 -15.85
C LEU A 197 5.18 7.79 -15.04
N VAL A 198 5.07 7.80 -13.71
CA VAL A 198 6.16 8.28 -12.84
C VAL A 198 7.01 7.07 -12.48
N LEU A 199 8.14 6.91 -13.17
CA LEU A 199 9.12 5.82 -12.94
C LEU A 199 10.39 6.42 -12.28
N PRO A 200 10.59 6.25 -10.98
CA PRO A 200 11.85 6.59 -10.33
C PRO A 200 12.86 5.48 -10.61
N LEU A 201 13.71 5.67 -11.62
CA LEU A 201 14.83 4.77 -11.91
C LEU A 201 16.03 5.12 -11.03
N PRO A 202 16.55 4.19 -10.21
CA PRO A 202 17.92 4.30 -9.71
C PRO A 202 18.87 4.11 -10.90
N ARG A 203 19.84 5.01 -11.06
CA ARG A 203 20.89 4.85 -12.09
C ARG A 203 21.67 3.56 -11.79
N PRO A 204 21.94 2.69 -12.78
CA PRO A 204 23.04 1.76 -12.68
C PRO A 204 24.35 2.58 -12.68
N HIS A 205 25.26 2.26 -11.77
CA HIS A 205 26.64 2.73 -11.85
C HIS A 205 27.35 2.11 -13.04
#